data_AF-A0A0N4T050-F1
#
_entry.id   AF-A0A0N4T050-F1
#
_cell.length_a   1.000
_cell.length_b   1.000
_cell.length_c   1.000
_cell.angle_alpha   90.00
_cell.angle_beta   90.00
_cell.angle_gamma   90.00
#
_symmetry.space_group_name_H-M   'P 1'
#
loop_
_entity.id
_entity.type
_entity.pdbx_description
1 polymer ?
#
loop_
_entity_poly.entity_id
_entity_poly.type
_entity_poly.pdbx_seq_one_letter_code
_entity_poly.pdbx_strand_id
1 'polypeptide(L)'
;ECLKCYSCDGPTDCAHPRQQLCPQNNECFTVAQNYDTKLNGLRKGCAPTCDRVNIEGMLCRTCKFELCNGETGLGKAFEKPAILPPQRPFGMCF
;
A
#
# COMPACT_ATOMS: atom_id res chain seq x y z
N GLU A 1 -0.68 13.62 -8.20
CA GLU A 1 -2.09 13.20 -8.37
C GLU A 1 -2.56 12.45 -7.14
N CYS A 2 -3.87 12.27 -7.01
CA CYS A 2 -4.42 11.36 -6.02
C CYS A 2 -4.07 9.96 -6.45
N LEU A 3 -3.42 9.24 -5.56
CA LEU A 3 -3.10 7.85 -5.76
C LEU A 3 -4.33 7.01 -5.37
N LYS A 4 -4.79 6.10 -6.24
CA LYS A 4 -5.80 5.12 -5.82
C LYS A 4 -5.12 3.94 -5.14
N CYS A 5 -5.57 3.56 -3.95
CA CYS A 5 -5.01 2.45 -3.19
C CYS A 5 -6.11 1.53 -2.66
N TYR A 6 -5.77 0.30 -2.35
CA TYR A 6 -6.63 -0.55 -1.53
C TYR A 6 -6.56 -0.13 -0.06
N SER A 7 -7.66 -0.28 0.66
CA SER A 7 -7.76 -0.01 2.09
C SER A 7 -8.60 -1.06 2.80
N CYS A 8 -8.11 -1.45 3.97
CA CYS A 8 -8.76 -2.39 4.86
C CYS A 8 -8.17 -2.27 6.27
N ASP A 9 -8.94 -2.69 7.27
CA ASP A 9 -8.48 -2.81 8.65
C ASP A 9 -8.83 -4.21 9.21
N GLY A 10 -7.81 -5.05 9.34
CA GLY A 10 -7.90 -6.43 9.79
C GLY A 10 -7.87 -7.48 8.67
N PRO A 11 -7.48 -8.73 8.97
CA PRO A 11 -7.32 -9.79 7.97
C PRO A 11 -8.59 -10.08 7.16
N THR A 12 -9.76 -10.03 7.80
CA THR A 12 -11.05 -10.33 7.18
C THR A 12 -11.45 -9.24 6.19
N ASP A 13 -11.27 -7.97 6.54
CA ASP A 13 -11.55 -6.84 5.64
C ASP A 13 -10.53 -6.82 4.48
N CYS A 14 -9.27 -7.17 4.76
CA CYS A 14 -8.24 -7.27 3.73
C CYS A 14 -8.41 -8.45 2.76
N ALA A 15 -9.32 -9.39 3.01
CA ALA A 15 -9.71 -10.38 2.01
C ALA A 15 -10.50 -9.75 0.86
N HIS A 16 -11.20 -8.64 1.11
CA HIS A 16 -11.97 -7.88 0.13
C HIS A 16 -11.81 -6.37 0.37
N PRO A 17 -10.59 -5.83 0.18
CA PRO A 17 -10.32 -4.45 0.53
C PRO A 17 -11.00 -3.48 -0.44
N ARG A 18 -11.30 -2.29 0.06
CA ARG A 18 -11.99 -1.24 -0.72
C ARG A 18 -10.97 -0.38 -1.44
N GLN A 19 -11.33 0.14 -2.60
CA GLN A 19 -10.52 1.17 -3.25
C GLN A 19 -10.79 2.52 -2.58
N GLN A 20 -9.73 3.28 -2.31
CA GLN A 20 -9.82 4.65 -1.83
C GLN A 20 -8.91 5.57 -2.63
N LEU A 21 -9.33 6.83 -2.79
CA LEU A 21 -8.50 7.90 -3.32
C LEU A 21 -7.66 8.50 -2.18
N CYS A 22 -6.35 8.51 -2.34
CA CYS A 22 -5.43 9.08 -1.37
C CYS A 22 -5.32 10.60 -1.52
N PRO A 23 -5.15 11.33 -0.40
CA PRO A 23 -4.66 12.70 -0.41
C PRO A 23 -3.35 12.84 -1.18
N GLN A 24 -3.07 14.05 -1.67
CA GLN A 24 -1.77 14.36 -2.29
C GLN A 24 -0.62 14.04 -1.33
N ASN A 25 0.50 13.59 -1.89
CA ASN A 25 1.73 13.20 -1.18
C ASN A 25 1.63 11.92 -0.32
N ASN A 26 0.49 11.24 -0.30
CA ASN A 26 0.38 9.93 0.32
C ASN A 26 0.76 8.81 -0.66
N GLU A 27 1.19 7.70 -0.08
CA GLU A 27 1.56 6.46 -0.75
C GLU A 27 0.60 5.35 -0.32
N CYS A 28 0.46 4.30 -1.13
CA CYS A 28 -0.26 3.11 -0.71
C CYS A 28 0.60 2.36 0.30
N PHE A 29 0.07 2.08 1.49
CA PHE A 29 0.74 1.22 2.45
C PHE A 29 0.07 -0.15 2.54
N THR A 30 0.87 -1.14 2.96
CA THR A 30 0.42 -2.44 3.45
C THR A 30 1.21 -2.78 4.72
N VAL A 31 0.49 -3.16 5.77
CA VAL A 31 1.04 -3.72 7.01
C VAL A 31 0.75 -5.22 7.06
N ALA A 32 1.71 -6.03 7.46
CA ALA A 32 1.58 -7.49 7.53
C ALA A 32 2.48 -8.12 8.61
N GLN A 33 2.18 -9.36 9.00
CA GLN A 33 2.99 -10.09 9.98
C GLN A 33 4.33 -10.56 9.42
N ASN A 34 4.39 -10.89 8.13
CA ASN A 34 5.58 -11.41 7.46
C ASN A 34 5.57 -11.05 5.97
N TYR A 35 6.64 -11.45 5.26
CA TYR A 35 6.82 -11.21 3.83
C TYR A 35 6.07 -12.22 2.93
N ASP A 36 5.17 -13.05 3.47
CA ASP A 36 4.40 -14.00 2.67
C ASP A 36 3.41 -13.25 1.78
N THR A 37 3.73 -13.20 0.49
CA THR A 37 2.96 -12.47 -0.52
C THR A 37 1.56 -13.04 -0.73
N LYS A 38 1.27 -14.25 -0.24
CA LYS A 38 -0.05 -14.88 -0.31
C LYS A 38 -1.00 -14.40 0.78
N LEU A 39 -0.48 -13.75 1.84
CA LEU A 39 -1.31 -13.22 2.91
C LEU A 39 -1.87 -11.85 2.54
N ASN A 40 -3.15 -11.65 2.81
CA ASN A 40 -3.91 -10.45 2.43
C ASN A 40 -3.46 -9.14 3.10
N GLY A 41 -2.42 -9.17 3.94
CA GLY A 41 -2.06 -8.06 4.82
C GLY A 41 -3.02 -7.94 6.00
N LEU A 42 -2.58 -7.25 7.03
CA LEU A 42 -3.39 -6.89 8.19
C LEU A 42 -4.09 -5.56 8.01
N ARG A 43 -3.46 -4.63 7.29
CA ARG A 43 -3.98 -3.28 7.12
C ARG A 43 -3.46 -2.69 5.81
N LYS A 44 -4.31 -1.98 5.09
CA LYS A 44 -3.94 -1.27 3.87
C LYS A 44 -4.54 0.13 3.87
N GLY A 45 -3.89 1.05 3.19
CA GLY A 45 -4.47 2.38 2.98
C GLY A 45 -3.50 3.40 2.41
N CYS A 46 -3.74 4.66 2.74
CA CYS A 46 -2.96 5.81 2.31
C CYS A 46 -2.18 6.40 3.48
N ALA A 47 -0.88 6.52 3.36
CA ALA A 47 -0.05 7.20 4.36
C ALA A 47 1.18 7.81 3.67
N PRO A 48 1.72 8.93 4.17
CA PRO A 48 2.94 9.50 3.62
C PRO A 48 4.17 8.61 3.89
N THR A 49 4.20 7.95 5.05
CA THR A 49 5.24 6.99 5.44
C THR A 49 4.66 5.90 6.33
N CYS A 50 5.40 4.81 6.49
CA CYS A 50 5.05 3.74 7.42
C CYS A 50 5.04 4.18 8.89
N ASP A 51 5.83 5.17 9.30
CA ASP A 51 5.96 5.58 10.72
C ASP A 51 4.61 5.99 11.35
N ARG A 52 3.67 6.46 10.53
CA ARG A 52 2.34 6.90 10.97
C ARG A 52 1.32 5.77 11.09
N VAL A 53 1.60 4.62 10.50
CA VAL A 53 0.66 3.48 10.38
C VAL A 53 1.25 2.17 10.84
N ASN A 54 2.51 2.18 11.27
CA ASN A 54 3.23 1.00 11.70
C ASN A 54 2.59 0.42 12.96
N ILE A 55 2.58 -0.91 13.02
CA ILE A 55 2.15 -1.67 14.19
C ILE A 55 3.41 -2.36 14.72
N GLU A 56 3.67 -2.24 16.02
CA GLU A 56 4.85 -2.86 16.62
C GLU A 56 4.88 -4.38 16.35
N GLY A 57 6.03 -4.88 15.92
CA GLY A 57 6.20 -6.29 15.53
C GLY A 57 5.68 -6.65 14.13
N MET A 58 5.15 -5.69 13.37
CA MET A 58 4.66 -5.90 12.00
C MET A 58 5.59 -5.29 10.95
N LEU A 59 5.54 -5.82 9.75
CA LEU A 59 6.19 -5.25 8.57
C LEU A 59 5.28 -4.22 7.93
N CYS A 60 5.83 -3.07 7.57
CA CYS A 60 5.14 -2.06 6.78
C CYS A 60 5.95 -1.71 5.53
N ARG A 61 5.28 -1.59 4.39
CA ARG A 61 5.84 -1.07 3.14
C ARG A 61 4.90 -0.09 2.47
N THR A 62 5.47 0.83 1.72
CA THR A 62 4.75 1.79 0.90
C THR A 62 5.12 1.67 -0.58
N CYS A 63 4.24 2.13 -1.47
CA CYS A 63 4.47 2.22 -2.91
C CYS A 63 3.65 3.37 -3.53
N LYS A 64 4.12 3.91 -4.66
CA LYS A 64 3.63 5.18 -5.25
C LYS A 64 2.88 5.03 -6.58
N PHE A 65 2.35 3.84 -6.88
CA PHE A 65 1.61 3.57 -8.13
C PHE A 65 0.19 3.12 -7.81
N GLU A 66 -0.76 3.34 -8.72
CA GLU A 66 -2.15 2.99 -8.45
C GLU A 66 -2.31 1.51 -8.12
N LEU A 67 -3.04 1.23 -7.04
CA LEU A 67 -3.40 -0.11 -6.58
C LEU A 67 -2.19 -1.02 -6.35
N CYS A 68 -0.99 -0.45 -6.15
CA CYS A 68 0.26 -1.19 -6.00
C CYS A 68 0.30 -2.02 -4.71
N ASN A 69 -0.52 -1.69 -3.71
CA ASN A 69 -0.64 -2.46 -2.49
C ASN A 69 -1.46 -3.76 -2.64
N GLY A 70 -1.90 -4.08 -3.87
CA GLY A 70 -2.56 -5.33 -4.25
C GLY A 70 -3.96 -5.45 -3.68
N GLU A 71 -4.88 -6.07 -4.42
CA GLU A 71 -6.22 -6.36 -3.90
C GLU A 71 -6.09 -7.42 -2.81
N THR A 72 -5.67 -8.62 -3.18
CA THR A 72 -5.29 -9.69 -2.25
C THR A 72 -3.76 -9.75 -2.12
N GLY A 73 -3.27 -10.47 -1.10
CA GLY A 73 -1.83 -10.54 -0.85
C GLY A 73 -1.20 -9.24 -0.34
N LEU A 74 0.13 -9.18 -0.35
CA LEU A 74 0.91 -7.99 0.09
C LEU A 74 1.08 -6.91 -0.98
N GLY A 75 0.83 -7.25 -2.24
CA GLY A 75 1.01 -6.36 -3.39
C GLY A 75 2.48 -6.08 -3.76
N LYS A 76 2.64 -5.19 -4.74
CA LYS A 76 3.92 -4.73 -5.31
C LYS A 76 4.79 -3.95 -4.31
N ALA A 77 4.20 -3.46 -3.21
CA ALA A 77 4.93 -2.84 -2.10
C ALA A 77 6.00 -3.76 -1.47
N PHE A 78 5.81 -5.08 -1.57
CA PHE A 78 6.68 -6.10 -1.00
C PHE A 78 7.49 -6.88 -2.04
N GLU A 79 7.32 -6.60 -3.33
CA GLU A 79 8.23 -7.13 -4.34
C GLU A 79 9.62 -6.52 -4.12
N LYS A 80 10.65 -7.38 -4.14
CA LYS A 80 12.05 -6.97 -4.03
C LYS A 80 12.29 -5.86 -5.06
N PRO A 81 12.90 -4.71 -4.69
CA PRO A 81 13.10 -3.63 -5.62
C PRO A 81 14.00 -4.12 -6.76
N ALA A 82 13.39 -4.50 -7.89
CA ALA A 82 14.07 -4.42 -9.16
C ALA A 82 14.38 -2.94 -9.37
N ILE A 83 15.61 -2.62 -9.73
CA ILE A 83 16.04 -1.26 -10.07
C ILE A 83 15.13 -0.78 -11.20
N LEU A 84 14.04 -0.09 -10.87
CA LEU A 84 13.10 0.45 -11.84
C LEU A 84 13.53 1.89 -12.14
N PRO A 85 13.63 2.25 -13.44
CA PRO A 85 14.00 3.61 -13.83
C PRO A 85 12.93 4.61 -13.36
N PRO A 86 13.29 5.88 -13.16
CA PRO A 86 12.37 6.90 -12.66
C PRO A 86 11.22 7.08 -13.65
N GLN A 87 9.99 6.75 -13.25
CA GLN A 87 8.82 7.01 -14.08
C GLN A 87 8.21 8.39 -13.79
N ARG A 88 7.78 8.97 -14.92
CA ARG A 88 7.41 10.36 -15.28
C ARG A 88 6.37 11.08 -14.39
N PRO A 89 6.20 12.41 -14.58
CA PRO A 89 5.55 13.28 -13.61
C PRO A 89 4.04 13.03 -13.53
N PHE A 90 3.56 13.04 -12.29
CA PHE A 90 2.21 12.75 -11.87
C PHE A 90 1.34 14.03 -11.91
N GLY A 91 0.22 14.01 -12.65
CA GLY A 91 -0.81 15.06 -12.78
C GLY A 91 -1.57 15.49 -11.50
N MET A 92 -2.49 16.45 -11.63
CA MET A 92 -3.11 17.19 -10.51
C MET A 92 -4.43 16.59 -10.02
N CYS A 93 -4.75 16.81 -8.75
CA CYS A 93 -5.95 16.27 -8.10
C CYS A 93 -6.54 17.30 -7.11
N PHE A 94 -7.85 17.53 -7.17
CA PHE A 94 -8.63 18.54 -6.41
C PHE A 94 -9.17 18.01 -5.09
#